data_AF-A0A382E2T2-F1
#
_entry.id   AF-A0A382E2T2-F1
#
_cell.length_a   1.000
_cell.length_b   1.000
_cell.length_c   1.000
_cell.angle_alpha   90.00
_cell.angle_beta   90.00
_cell.angle_gamma   90.00
#
_symmetry.space_group_name_H-M   'P 1'
#
loop_
_entity.id
_entity.type
_entity.pdbx_description
1 polymer ?
#
loop_
_entity_poly.entity_id
_entity_poly.type
_entity_poly.pdbx_seq_one_letter_code
_entity_poly.pdbx_strand_id
1 'polypeptide(L)'
;MVTIARDTHGVPHISGPTEADAAFGFGYAQAQDHLNLMLRNYMEAAGRLAEIDGEAALEIDVRTRLWRTTEEAEAAYPRLNSETRVYLDGFVDGVNRYMTDHPADVPQGIDSVTSVQVIALYRLLHIRLNEWTMPELSLLQDGGMSNQWAIAPCRTASKETICAMDPHVPWVPIFRMYEAHLTVDDGFNVYGAAPFGLPTIILGHTDRHAWSITINRCDTSDMYIERFDPDNPLRYRYQDHWRKIDAWETTIRIKTGDGMRKERRMLDRTHHGPIIGRNGETAYSIRMSAYDIVDPITPLLGLARAGSLQAFKKMLVSLDIP
;
A
#
# COMPACT_ATOMS: atom_id res chain seq x y z
N MET A 1 -18.86 7.03 21.06
CA MET A 1 -19.52 5.87 20.42
C MET A 1 -19.29 6.01 18.93
N VAL A 2 -18.86 4.95 18.26
CA VAL A 2 -18.73 4.92 16.80
C VAL A 2 -20.07 4.53 16.19
N THR A 3 -20.52 5.24 15.16
CA THR A 3 -21.73 4.92 14.40
C THR A 3 -21.36 4.65 12.96
N ILE A 4 -21.90 3.56 12.39
CA ILE A 4 -21.78 3.24 10.96
C ILE A 4 -23.20 3.22 10.39
N ALA A 5 -23.57 4.26 9.66
CA ALA A 5 -24.82 4.29 8.90
C ALA A 5 -24.52 3.94 7.44
N ARG A 6 -25.34 3.10 6.79
CA ARG A 6 -25.15 2.77 5.37
C ARG A 6 -26.26 3.37 4.53
N ASP A 7 -25.90 3.90 3.37
CA ASP A 7 -26.86 4.43 2.40
C ASP A 7 -27.48 3.33 1.52
N THR A 8 -28.24 3.71 0.48
CA THR A 8 -28.90 2.77 -0.43
C THR A 8 -27.96 1.92 -1.29
N HIS A 9 -26.70 2.34 -1.43
CA HIS A 9 -25.65 1.60 -2.14
C HIS A 9 -24.75 0.81 -1.19
N GLY A 10 -25.01 0.90 0.12
CA GLY A 10 -24.22 0.27 1.14
C GLY A 10 -22.99 1.08 1.54
N VAL A 11 -22.82 2.32 1.07
CA VAL A 11 -21.66 3.14 1.43
C VAL A 11 -21.71 3.48 2.93
N PRO A 12 -20.65 3.19 3.70
CA PRO A 12 -20.61 3.53 5.11
C PRO A 12 -20.36 5.03 5.34
N HIS A 13 -21.25 5.62 6.11
CA HIS A 13 -21.12 6.90 6.77
C HIS A 13 -20.76 6.69 8.23
N ILE A 14 -19.49 6.91 8.53
CA ILE A 14 -18.87 6.62 9.83
C ILE A 14 -18.73 7.93 10.59
N SER A 15 -19.25 7.95 11.82
CA SER A 15 -19.03 9.06 12.76
C SER A 15 -18.45 8.56 14.08
N GLY A 16 -17.54 9.35 14.66
CA GLY A 16 -16.92 9.05 15.94
C GLY A 16 -16.41 10.29 16.67
N PRO A 17 -16.11 10.19 17.98
CA PRO A 17 -15.60 11.33 18.77
C PRO A 17 -14.18 11.78 18.40
N THR A 18 -13.37 10.88 17.83
CA THR A 18 -11.99 11.15 17.40
C THR A 18 -11.72 10.56 16.03
N GLU A 19 -10.65 11.00 15.36
CA GLU A 19 -10.23 10.39 14.09
C GLU A 19 -9.87 8.90 14.23
N ALA A 20 -9.37 8.46 15.39
CA ALA A 20 -9.10 7.05 15.65
C ALA A 20 -10.39 6.22 15.79
N ASP A 21 -11.43 6.80 16.40
CA ASP A 21 -12.76 6.19 16.46
C ASP A 21 -13.39 6.08 15.05
N ALA A 22 -13.23 7.11 14.21
CA ALA A 22 -13.66 7.06 12.82
C ALA A 22 -12.85 6.02 12.02
N ALA A 23 -11.54 5.92 12.24
CA ALA A 23 -10.69 4.89 11.65
C ALA A 23 -11.11 3.48 12.07
N PHE A 24 -11.46 3.28 13.34
CA PHE A 24 -12.03 2.03 13.85
C PHE A 24 -13.31 1.64 13.10
N GLY A 25 -14.26 2.56 12.96
CA GLY A 25 -15.47 2.31 12.18
C GLY A 25 -15.15 1.99 10.72
N PHE A 26 -14.13 2.63 10.16
CA PHE A 26 -13.68 2.41 8.78
C PHE A 26 -13.08 1.02 8.58
N GLY A 27 -12.20 0.57 9.48
CA GLY A 27 -11.64 -0.77 9.47
C GLY A 27 -12.70 -1.85 9.64
N TYR A 28 -13.64 -1.64 10.57
CA TYR A 28 -14.77 -2.55 10.78
C TYR A 28 -15.66 -2.65 9.53
N ALA A 29 -16.00 -1.53 8.90
CA ALA A 29 -16.84 -1.50 7.70
C ALA A 29 -16.17 -2.17 6.50
N GLN A 30 -14.88 -1.87 6.25
CA GLN A 30 -14.12 -2.54 5.19
C GLN A 30 -14.05 -4.05 5.42
N ALA A 31 -13.80 -4.49 6.65
CA ALA A 31 -13.75 -5.90 7.00
C ALA A 31 -15.12 -6.57 6.80
N GLN A 32 -16.20 -5.90 7.23
CA GLN A 32 -17.56 -6.38 7.03
C GLN A 32 -17.90 -6.70 5.58
N ASP A 33 -17.41 -5.89 4.64
CA ASP A 33 -17.75 -6.08 3.24
C ASP A 33 -16.71 -6.96 2.50
N HIS A 34 -15.43 -6.87 2.89
CA HIS A 34 -14.32 -7.32 2.06
C HIS A 34 -13.15 -7.96 2.83
N LEU A 35 -13.36 -8.51 4.05
CA LEU A 35 -12.30 -9.10 4.89
C LEU A 35 -11.33 -10.00 4.10
N ASN A 36 -11.84 -10.93 3.29
CA ASN A 36 -11.00 -11.86 2.52
C ASN A 36 -10.06 -11.15 1.53
N LEU A 37 -10.51 -10.05 0.91
CA LEU A 37 -9.68 -9.28 -0.01
C LEU A 37 -8.63 -8.45 0.74
N MET A 38 -9.01 -7.87 1.89
CA MET A 38 -8.07 -7.15 2.77
C MET A 38 -6.97 -8.07 3.29
N LEU A 39 -7.34 -9.23 3.83
CA LEU A 39 -6.38 -10.21 4.36
C LEU A 39 -5.45 -10.74 3.28
N ARG A 40 -5.97 -10.97 2.07
CA ARG A 40 -5.15 -11.34 0.91
C ARG A 40 -4.12 -10.24 0.60
N ASN A 41 -4.52 -8.96 0.58
CA ASN A 41 -3.61 -7.84 0.37
C ASN A 41 -2.51 -7.77 1.45
N TYR A 42 -2.85 -7.97 2.73
CA TYR A 42 -1.84 -8.01 3.81
C TYR A 42 -0.90 -9.21 3.72
N MET A 43 -1.41 -10.37 3.30
CA MET A 43 -0.59 -11.57 3.09
C MET A 43 0.34 -11.40 1.90
N GLU A 44 -0.12 -10.78 0.83
CA GLU A 44 0.73 -10.42 -0.30
C GLU A 44 1.82 -9.42 0.10
N ALA A 45 1.47 -8.38 0.86
CA ALA A 45 2.41 -7.40 1.39
C ALA A 45 3.47 -8.00 2.33
N ALA A 46 3.18 -9.15 2.93
CA ALA A 46 4.12 -9.92 3.75
C ALA A 46 4.89 -11.01 2.97
N GLY A 47 4.64 -11.16 1.66
CA GLY A 47 5.16 -12.25 0.85
C GLY A 47 4.75 -13.63 1.41
N ARG A 48 3.46 -13.78 1.70
CA ARG A 48 2.82 -15.01 2.21
C ARG A 48 1.58 -15.40 1.41
N LEU A 49 1.38 -14.85 0.22
CA LEU A 49 0.22 -15.14 -0.63
C LEU A 49 0.19 -16.62 -1.08
N ALA A 50 1.33 -17.29 -1.20
CA ALA A 50 1.40 -18.73 -1.49
C ALA A 50 0.80 -19.62 -0.39
N GLU A 51 0.62 -19.10 0.83
CA GLU A 51 -0.11 -19.78 1.89
C GLU A 51 -1.63 -19.83 1.61
N ILE A 52 -2.13 -18.96 0.73
CA ILE A 52 -3.53 -18.89 0.33
C ILE A 52 -3.73 -19.53 -1.06
N ASP A 53 -2.91 -19.13 -2.02
CA ASP A 53 -3.08 -19.47 -3.45
C ASP A 53 -2.17 -20.60 -3.94
N GLY A 54 -1.29 -21.12 -3.07
CA GLY A 54 -0.37 -22.19 -3.42
C GLY A 54 0.70 -21.76 -4.43
N GLU A 55 1.10 -22.71 -5.29
CA GLU A 55 2.26 -22.59 -6.19
C GLU A 55 2.21 -21.34 -7.08
N ALA A 56 1.02 -20.93 -7.53
CA ALA A 56 0.86 -19.79 -8.45
C ALA A 56 1.32 -18.46 -7.84
N ALA A 57 1.37 -18.34 -6.51
CA ALA A 57 1.82 -17.14 -5.81
C ALA A 57 3.26 -17.23 -5.28
N LEU A 58 3.98 -18.34 -5.52
CA LEU A 58 5.36 -18.52 -5.02
C LEU A 58 6.28 -17.40 -5.48
N GLU A 59 6.29 -17.10 -6.78
CA GLU A 59 7.19 -16.07 -7.33
C GLU A 59 6.76 -14.65 -6.93
N ILE A 60 5.48 -14.43 -6.65
CA ILE A 60 4.99 -13.18 -6.04
C ILE A 60 5.59 -13.03 -4.64
N ASP A 61 5.53 -14.08 -3.82
CA ASP A 61 6.10 -14.07 -2.46
C ASP A 61 7.61 -13.87 -2.45
N VAL A 62 8.33 -14.55 -3.34
CA VAL A 62 9.79 -14.37 -3.52
C VAL A 62 10.10 -12.91 -3.82
N ARG A 63 9.38 -12.32 -4.77
CA ARG A 63 9.62 -10.94 -5.20
C ARG A 63 9.24 -9.92 -4.14
N THR A 64 8.12 -10.08 -3.45
CA THR A 64 7.77 -9.20 -2.32
C THR A 64 8.81 -9.27 -1.21
N ARG A 65 9.32 -10.48 -0.90
CA ARG A 65 10.37 -10.66 0.12
C ARG A 65 11.72 -10.09 -0.28
N LEU A 66 12.05 -9.99 -1.58
CA LEU A 66 13.27 -9.29 -2.04
C LEU A 66 13.29 -7.84 -1.55
N TRP A 67 12.13 -7.22 -1.50
CA TRP A 67 11.98 -5.86 -1.02
C TRP A 67 12.05 -5.75 0.51
N ARG A 68 11.74 -6.82 1.26
CA ARG A 68 11.68 -6.78 2.74
C ARG A 68 10.61 -5.81 3.25
N THR A 69 9.46 -5.78 2.55
CA THR A 69 8.34 -4.88 2.85
C THR A 69 7.91 -4.90 4.31
N THR A 70 7.87 -6.08 4.94
CA THR A 70 7.52 -6.23 6.35
C THR A 70 8.60 -5.70 7.27
N GLU A 71 9.85 -6.08 7.08
CA GLU A 71 10.95 -5.66 7.95
C GLU A 71 11.17 -4.14 7.89
N GLU A 72 11.03 -3.54 6.70
CA GLU A 72 11.10 -2.09 6.54
C GLU A 72 9.89 -1.39 7.18
N ALA A 73 8.70 -2.00 7.12
CA ALA A 73 7.50 -1.49 7.81
C ALA A 73 7.64 -1.55 9.34
N GLU A 74 8.21 -2.62 9.89
CA GLU A 74 8.53 -2.76 11.32
C GLU A 74 9.52 -1.68 11.77
N ALA A 75 10.56 -1.43 10.97
CA ALA A 75 11.55 -0.38 11.23
C ALA A 75 10.97 1.04 11.07
N ALA A 76 9.94 1.22 10.24
CA ALA A 76 9.26 2.49 10.03
C ALA A 76 8.25 2.81 11.14
N TYR A 77 7.50 1.82 11.63
CA TYR A 77 6.44 2.00 12.62
C TYR A 77 6.81 2.90 13.83
N PRO A 78 7.92 2.68 14.55
CA PRO A 78 8.27 3.52 15.71
C PRO A 78 8.65 4.97 15.35
N ARG A 79 8.90 5.26 14.06
CA ARG A 79 9.28 6.58 13.54
C ARG A 79 8.10 7.38 12.97
N LEU A 80 6.92 6.78 12.84
CA LEU A 80 5.70 7.46 12.39
C LEU A 80 5.31 8.59 13.33
N ASN A 81 4.59 9.58 12.79
CA ASN A 81 3.91 10.59 13.61
C ASN A 81 2.99 9.90 14.63
N SER A 82 2.96 10.41 15.88
CA SER A 82 2.16 9.82 16.95
C SER A 82 0.67 9.80 16.65
N GLU A 83 0.12 10.84 16.02
CA GLU A 83 -1.29 10.89 15.62
C GLU A 83 -1.59 9.84 14.55
N THR A 84 -0.68 9.67 13.61
CA THR A 84 -0.79 8.67 12.55
C THR A 84 -0.76 7.25 13.11
N ARG A 85 0.08 6.97 14.11
CA ARG A 85 0.04 5.67 14.80
C ARG A 85 -1.31 5.43 15.49
N VAL A 86 -1.80 6.43 16.22
CA VAL A 86 -3.10 6.32 16.91
C VAL A 86 -4.25 6.10 15.91
N TYR A 87 -4.20 6.76 14.75
CA TYR A 87 -5.17 6.56 13.67
C TYR A 87 -5.08 5.14 13.07
N LEU A 88 -3.85 4.67 12.78
CA LEU A 88 -3.61 3.30 12.29
C LEU A 88 -4.08 2.23 13.26
N ASP A 89 -3.75 2.40 14.54
CA ASP A 89 -4.13 1.48 15.62
C ASP A 89 -5.66 1.40 15.72
N GLY A 90 -6.35 2.54 15.67
CA GLY A 90 -7.82 2.57 15.60
C GLY A 90 -8.37 1.78 14.42
N PHE A 91 -7.81 1.95 13.22
CA PHE A 91 -8.23 1.19 12.04
C PHE A 91 -8.07 -0.33 12.21
N VAL A 92 -6.89 -0.78 12.65
CA VAL A 92 -6.65 -2.23 12.81
C VAL A 92 -7.44 -2.81 13.97
N ASP A 93 -7.72 -2.05 15.02
CA ASP A 93 -8.63 -2.44 16.09
C ASP A 93 -10.04 -2.67 15.55
N GLY A 94 -10.49 -1.85 14.59
CA GLY A 94 -11.76 -2.04 13.89
C GLY A 94 -11.82 -3.32 13.07
N VAL A 95 -10.77 -3.60 12.30
CA VAL A 95 -10.65 -4.85 11.52
C VAL A 95 -10.64 -6.07 12.44
N ASN A 96 -9.80 -6.05 13.48
CA ASN A 96 -9.67 -7.13 14.45
C ASN A 96 -10.96 -7.33 15.27
N ARG A 97 -11.69 -6.25 15.54
CA ARG A 97 -13.01 -6.35 16.17
C ARG A 97 -13.98 -7.12 15.29
N TYR A 98 -14.05 -6.81 13.99
CA TYR A 98 -14.88 -7.58 13.07
C TYR A 98 -14.47 -9.06 13.03
N MET A 99 -13.17 -9.34 12.94
CA MET A 99 -12.65 -10.72 12.98
C MET A 99 -13.05 -11.48 14.26
N THR A 100 -13.06 -10.79 15.40
CA THR A 100 -13.47 -11.36 16.70
C THR A 100 -14.98 -11.61 16.77
N ASP A 101 -15.79 -10.68 16.26
CA ASP A 101 -17.24 -10.80 16.23
C ASP A 101 -17.71 -11.86 15.21
N HIS A 102 -16.90 -12.11 14.17
CA HIS A 102 -17.22 -12.98 13.03
C HIS A 102 -16.12 -14.03 12.75
N PRO A 103 -15.81 -14.93 13.71
CA PRO A 103 -14.70 -15.87 13.56
C PRO A 103 -14.90 -16.87 12.40
N ALA A 104 -16.14 -17.08 11.94
CA ALA A 104 -16.44 -17.93 10.79
C ALA A 104 -15.99 -17.33 9.45
N ASP A 105 -15.84 -15.99 9.39
CA ASP A 105 -15.41 -15.28 8.18
C ASP A 105 -13.88 -15.18 8.09
N VAL A 106 -13.16 -15.52 9.16
CA VAL A 106 -11.70 -15.42 9.26
C VAL A 106 -11.03 -16.65 8.64
N PRO A 107 -10.18 -16.48 7.62
CA PRO A 107 -9.39 -17.58 7.06
C PRO A 107 -8.47 -18.22 8.11
N GLN A 108 -8.35 -19.55 8.05
CA GLN A 108 -7.51 -20.30 8.97
C GLN A 108 -6.05 -19.82 8.95
N GLY A 109 -5.47 -19.61 10.14
CA GLY A 109 -4.07 -19.23 10.31
C GLY A 109 -3.80 -17.72 10.24
N ILE A 110 -4.86 -16.90 10.27
CA ILE A 110 -4.79 -15.45 10.41
C ILE A 110 -5.49 -15.06 11.71
N ASP A 111 -4.71 -14.75 12.75
CA ASP A 111 -5.26 -14.46 14.08
C ASP A 111 -5.59 -12.97 14.26
N SER A 112 -4.83 -12.09 13.61
CA SER A 112 -5.01 -10.65 13.70
C SER A 112 -4.35 -9.90 12.54
N VAL A 113 -4.73 -8.63 12.39
CA VAL A 113 -4.11 -7.61 11.55
C VAL A 113 -3.38 -6.61 12.43
N THR A 114 -2.21 -6.16 12.00
CA THR A 114 -1.36 -5.19 12.71
C THR A 114 -1.12 -3.93 11.89
N SER A 115 -0.84 -2.81 12.56
CA SER A 115 -0.49 -1.54 11.91
C SER A 115 0.74 -1.67 10.99
N VAL A 116 1.67 -2.57 11.32
CA VAL A 116 2.82 -2.92 10.47
C VAL A 116 2.38 -3.50 9.13
N GLN A 117 1.35 -4.36 9.09
CA GLN A 117 0.84 -4.92 7.83
C GLN A 117 0.18 -3.86 6.95
N VAL A 118 -0.49 -2.86 7.55
CA VAL A 118 -1.04 -1.72 6.81
C VAL A 118 0.09 -0.91 6.16
N ILE A 119 1.18 -0.65 6.88
CA ILE A 119 2.36 0.05 6.34
C ILE A 119 3.03 -0.78 5.25
N ALA A 120 3.20 -2.08 5.46
CA ALA A 120 3.74 -2.99 4.43
C ALA A 120 2.87 -2.96 3.16
N LEU A 121 1.55 -2.82 3.29
CA LEU A 121 0.63 -2.71 2.16
C LEU A 121 0.81 -1.38 1.40
N TYR A 122 0.99 -0.24 2.08
CA TYR A 122 1.36 1.02 1.40
C TYR A 122 2.66 0.86 0.60
N ARG A 123 3.67 0.20 1.20
CA ARG A 123 4.96 -0.07 0.54
C ARG A 123 4.78 -0.97 -0.67
N LEU A 124 3.98 -2.02 -0.57
CA LEU A 124 3.69 -2.90 -1.70
C LEU A 124 2.95 -2.16 -2.82
N LEU A 125 1.96 -1.32 -2.48
CA LEU A 125 1.23 -0.52 -3.46
C LEU A 125 2.18 0.41 -4.24
N HIS A 126 3.10 1.07 -3.53
CA HIS A 126 4.17 1.86 -4.14
C HIS A 126 5.03 1.04 -5.11
N ILE A 127 5.49 -0.13 -4.69
CA ILE A 127 6.27 -1.04 -5.55
C ILE A 127 5.49 -1.42 -6.81
N ARG A 128 4.19 -1.68 -6.67
CA ARG A 128 3.33 -2.08 -7.80
C ARG A 128 3.02 -0.95 -8.78
N LEU A 129 3.04 0.30 -8.32
CA LEU A 129 2.84 1.48 -9.18
C LEU A 129 4.10 1.88 -9.97
N ASN A 130 5.29 1.38 -9.60
CA ASN A 130 6.57 1.71 -10.26
C ASN A 130 6.89 0.77 -11.46
N GLU A 131 5.91 0.62 -12.36
CA GLU A 131 5.78 -0.39 -13.42
C GLU A 131 7.00 -0.68 -14.33
N TRP A 132 8.05 0.15 -14.37
CA TRP A 132 9.05 0.14 -15.44
C TRP A 132 10.09 -0.98 -15.43
N THR A 133 10.19 -1.76 -14.36
CA THR A 133 11.34 -2.67 -14.16
C THR A 133 10.97 -4.12 -13.84
N MET A 134 9.67 -4.42 -13.66
CA MET A 134 9.21 -5.76 -13.24
C MET A 134 7.95 -6.19 -13.99
N PRO A 135 8.03 -6.49 -15.30
CA PRO A 135 6.86 -6.88 -16.10
C PRO A 135 6.12 -8.10 -15.52
N GLU A 136 6.80 -8.99 -14.77
CA GLU A 136 6.14 -10.14 -14.12
C GLU A 136 5.40 -9.79 -12.81
N LEU A 137 5.65 -8.63 -12.20
CA LEU A 137 4.85 -8.09 -11.08
C LEU A 137 3.75 -7.12 -11.57
N SER A 138 3.72 -6.83 -12.87
CA SER A 138 2.74 -5.94 -13.45
C SER A 138 1.36 -6.58 -13.44
N LEU A 139 0.47 -6.04 -12.61
CA LEU A 139 -0.98 -6.26 -12.71
C LEU A 139 -1.64 -5.28 -13.68
N LEU A 140 -0.90 -4.25 -14.09
CA LEU A 140 -1.27 -3.22 -15.05
C LEU A 140 -0.79 -3.68 -16.44
N GLN A 141 -1.41 -4.75 -16.96
CA GLN A 141 -1.30 -5.06 -18.39
C GLN A 141 -2.03 -3.94 -19.14
N ASP A 142 -1.30 -3.20 -19.96
CA ASP A 142 -1.69 -1.95 -20.62
C ASP A 142 -1.81 -0.74 -19.67
N GLY A 143 -0.64 -0.20 -19.30
CA GLY A 143 -0.37 1.08 -18.63
C GLY A 143 -1.60 1.86 -18.19
N GLY A 144 -1.97 1.69 -16.92
CA GLY A 144 -3.08 2.40 -16.29
C GLY A 144 -3.03 3.90 -16.61
N MET A 145 -4.16 4.46 -17.02
CA MET A 145 -4.31 5.88 -17.26
C MET A 145 -5.55 6.30 -16.50
N SER A 146 -5.51 7.41 -15.78
CA SER A 146 -6.69 7.94 -15.08
C SER A 146 -7.07 9.29 -15.69
N ASN A 147 -8.34 9.64 -15.65
CA ASN A 147 -8.78 11.01 -15.96
C ASN A 147 -9.03 11.79 -14.67
N GLN A 148 -8.74 13.08 -14.71
CA GLN A 148 -9.08 14.01 -13.64
C GLN A 148 -9.29 15.41 -14.21
N TRP A 149 -10.42 16.05 -13.88
CA TRP A 149 -10.69 17.45 -14.22
C TRP A 149 -10.93 18.28 -12.98
N ALA A 150 -10.43 19.52 -12.99
CA ALA A 150 -10.79 20.57 -12.05
C ALA A 150 -11.21 21.83 -12.84
N ILE A 151 -12.48 22.20 -12.73
CA ILE A 151 -13.08 23.29 -13.49
C ILE A 151 -13.31 24.47 -12.55
N ALA A 152 -12.64 25.59 -12.84
CA ALA A 152 -12.78 26.81 -12.05
C ALA A 152 -14.19 27.42 -12.13
N PRO A 153 -14.67 28.09 -11.07
CA PRO A 153 -15.97 28.77 -11.02
C PRO A 153 -16.31 29.66 -12.23
N CYS A 154 -15.30 30.34 -12.79
CA CYS A 154 -15.49 31.22 -13.95
C CYS A 154 -15.89 30.47 -15.23
N ARG A 155 -15.71 29.14 -15.26
CA ARG A 155 -16.02 28.25 -16.38
C ARG A 155 -17.26 27.38 -16.13
N THR A 156 -17.93 27.52 -14.98
CA THR A 156 -19.14 26.75 -14.65
C THR A 156 -20.38 27.64 -14.63
N ALA A 157 -21.53 27.05 -14.94
CA ALA A 157 -22.82 27.75 -14.87
C ALA A 157 -23.23 28.03 -13.41
N SER A 158 -22.92 27.10 -12.50
CA SER A 158 -23.22 27.21 -11.06
C SER A 158 -22.35 28.23 -10.32
N LYS A 159 -21.23 28.67 -10.91
CA LYS A 159 -20.18 29.47 -10.23
C LYS A 159 -19.50 28.73 -9.07
N GLU A 160 -19.61 27.41 -9.06
CA GLU A 160 -18.88 26.53 -8.14
C GLU A 160 -17.72 25.84 -8.85
N THR A 161 -16.75 25.39 -8.08
CA THR A 161 -15.69 24.50 -8.58
C THR A 161 -16.28 23.12 -8.85
N ILE A 162 -15.96 22.51 -9.99
CA ILE A 162 -16.32 21.12 -10.30
C ILE A 162 -15.06 20.27 -10.38
N CYS A 163 -15.02 19.17 -9.63
CA CYS A 163 -13.96 18.17 -9.71
C CYS A 163 -14.54 16.86 -10.24
N ALA A 164 -13.88 16.25 -11.21
CA ALA A 164 -14.19 14.91 -11.71
C ALA A 164 -13.00 13.99 -11.46
N MET A 165 -13.26 12.81 -10.89
CA MET A 165 -12.27 11.81 -10.52
C MET A 165 -12.62 10.50 -11.21
N ASP A 166 -11.72 9.95 -12.02
CA ASP A 166 -12.00 8.81 -12.89
C ASP A 166 -10.76 7.91 -13.00
N PRO A 167 -10.44 7.16 -11.92
CA PRO A 167 -9.28 6.28 -11.89
C PRO A 167 -9.52 5.01 -12.73
N HIS A 168 -8.62 4.68 -13.65
CA HIS A 168 -8.66 3.37 -14.34
C HIS A 168 -7.53 2.48 -13.83
N VAL A 169 -7.90 1.60 -12.90
CA VAL A 169 -7.02 0.58 -12.33
C VAL A 169 -7.60 -0.82 -12.56
N PRO A 170 -6.77 -1.87 -12.61
CA PRO A 170 -7.24 -3.24 -12.81
C PRO A 170 -8.18 -3.67 -11.68
N TRP A 171 -9.13 -4.54 -12.00
CA TRP A 171 -10.13 -5.04 -11.05
C TRP A 171 -9.62 -6.14 -10.11
N VAL A 172 -8.34 -6.07 -9.77
CA VAL A 172 -7.61 -7.00 -8.89
C VAL A 172 -7.58 -6.47 -7.45
N PRO A 173 -7.50 -7.36 -6.43
CA PRO A 173 -7.77 -6.98 -5.03
C PRO A 173 -6.99 -5.76 -4.50
N ILE A 174 -5.68 -5.64 -4.81
CA ILE A 174 -4.83 -4.55 -4.30
C ILE A 174 -5.18 -3.16 -4.85
N PHE A 175 -5.86 -3.10 -6.01
CA PHE A 175 -6.25 -1.85 -6.65
C PHE A 175 -7.75 -1.53 -6.51
N ARG A 176 -8.53 -2.41 -5.87
CA ARG A 176 -9.94 -2.12 -5.63
C ARG A 176 -10.10 -1.03 -4.59
N MET A 177 -11.03 -0.13 -4.88
CA MET A 177 -11.34 1.03 -4.05
C MET A 177 -12.61 0.78 -3.25
N TYR A 178 -12.62 1.26 -2.01
CA TYR A 178 -13.74 1.25 -1.09
C TYR A 178 -14.19 2.69 -0.83
N GLU A 179 -15.44 2.97 -1.16
CA GLU A 179 -16.07 4.27 -0.94
C GLU A 179 -16.53 4.40 0.52
N ALA A 180 -16.25 5.53 1.16
CA ALA A 180 -16.68 5.79 2.53
C ALA A 180 -16.72 7.29 2.85
N HIS A 181 -17.47 7.61 3.91
CA HIS A 181 -17.53 8.93 4.53
C HIS A 181 -17.09 8.80 5.99
N LEU A 182 -16.08 9.56 6.41
CA LEU A 182 -15.62 9.62 7.79
C LEU A 182 -15.85 11.02 8.35
N THR A 183 -16.50 11.09 9.52
CA THR A 183 -16.78 12.33 10.24
C THR A 183 -16.35 12.24 11.70
N VAL A 184 -15.83 13.34 12.22
CA VAL A 184 -15.52 13.52 13.64
C VAL A 184 -16.18 14.80 14.12
N ASP A 185 -16.71 14.76 15.35
CA ASP A 185 -17.49 15.87 15.94
C ASP A 185 -16.75 17.21 15.95
N ASP A 186 -15.41 17.22 15.93
CA ASP A 186 -14.55 18.40 16.00
C ASP A 186 -14.06 18.94 14.64
N GLY A 187 -14.50 18.34 13.52
CA GLY A 187 -14.35 18.94 12.19
C GLY A 187 -13.58 18.13 11.15
N PHE A 188 -13.11 16.91 11.46
CA PHE A 188 -12.64 15.99 10.42
C PHE A 188 -13.85 15.50 9.61
N ASN A 189 -13.87 15.75 8.30
CA ASN A 189 -14.97 15.39 7.43
C ASN A 189 -14.43 15.09 6.03
N VAL A 190 -14.40 13.80 5.66
CA VAL A 190 -13.87 13.35 4.36
C VAL A 190 -14.75 12.28 3.75
N TYR A 191 -15.06 12.45 2.47
CA TYR A 191 -15.77 11.50 1.64
C TYR A 191 -14.90 11.11 0.44
N GLY A 192 -14.85 9.82 0.10
CA GLY A 192 -14.18 9.38 -1.12
C GLY A 192 -13.81 7.91 -1.09
N ALA A 193 -12.70 7.57 -1.73
CA ALA A 193 -12.25 6.21 -1.96
C ALA A 193 -10.86 5.93 -1.37
N ALA A 194 -10.70 4.75 -0.76
CA ALA A 194 -9.44 4.18 -0.28
C ALA A 194 -9.20 2.79 -0.89
N PRO A 195 -7.97 2.36 -1.16
CA PRO A 195 -7.70 0.96 -1.53
C PRO A 195 -8.08 0.01 -0.39
N PHE A 196 -8.54 -1.20 -0.72
CA PHE A 196 -8.90 -2.20 0.28
C PHE A 196 -7.74 -2.52 1.23
N GLY A 197 -7.99 -2.39 2.53
CA GLY A 197 -6.99 -2.61 3.57
C GLY A 197 -6.16 -1.38 3.92
N LEU A 198 -6.40 -0.23 3.27
CA LEU A 198 -5.76 1.03 3.60
C LEU A 198 -6.75 2.01 4.25
N PRO A 199 -6.31 2.76 5.27
CA PRO A 199 -7.20 3.62 6.04
C PRO A 199 -7.25 5.07 5.54
N THR A 200 -6.68 5.41 4.37
CA THR A 200 -6.70 6.79 3.87
C THR A 200 -7.49 6.94 2.59
N ILE A 201 -8.34 7.97 2.55
CA ILE A 201 -9.04 8.40 1.35
C ILE A 201 -8.03 9.08 0.43
N ILE A 202 -7.65 8.40 -0.66
CA ILE A 202 -6.64 8.87 -1.61
C ILE A 202 -7.24 9.68 -2.76
N LEU A 203 -8.54 9.50 -3.02
CA LEU A 203 -9.34 10.26 -3.98
C LEU A 203 -10.61 10.69 -3.25
N GLY A 204 -10.88 11.98 -3.13
CA GLY A 204 -12.02 12.40 -2.34
C GLY A 204 -12.14 13.90 -2.15
N HIS A 205 -13.04 14.28 -1.24
CA HIS A 205 -13.31 15.66 -0.92
C HIS A 205 -13.73 15.83 0.55
N THR A 206 -13.65 17.07 1.00
CA THR A 206 -14.21 17.55 2.26
C THR A 206 -15.38 18.49 1.96
N ASP A 207 -15.83 19.24 2.96
CA ASP A 207 -16.70 20.40 2.81
C ASP A 207 -16.03 21.61 2.13
N ARG A 208 -14.70 21.59 1.93
CA ARG A 208 -13.89 22.74 1.51
C ARG A 208 -13.08 22.54 0.24
N HIS A 209 -12.65 21.32 -0.05
CA HIS A 209 -11.75 21.02 -1.17
C HIS A 209 -11.86 19.58 -1.63
N ALA A 210 -11.34 19.29 -2.81
CA ALA A 210 -11.34 17.97 -3.42
C ALA A 210 -9.99 17.67 -4.07
N TRP A 211 -9.62 16.40 -4.12
CA TRP A 211 -8.38 15.92 -4.73
C TRP A 211 -8.57 14.56 -5.37
N SER A 212 -7.71 14.28 -6.35
CA SER A 212 -7.63 13.01 -7.04
C SER A 212 -6.18 12.84 -7.52
N ILE A 213 -5.84 11.63 -7.93
CA ILE A 213 -4.49 11.20 -8.27
C ILE A 213 -4.57 10.48 -9.61
N THR A 214 -3.69 10.85 -10.53
CA THR A 214 -3.52 10.21 -11.84
C THR A 214 -2.07 9.83 -12.06
N ILE A 215 -1.83 8.71 -12.74
CA ILE A 215 -0.46 8.28 -13.07
C ILE A 215 0.19 9.31 -13.99
N ASN A 216 1.33 9.87 -13.58
CA ASN A 216 2.09 10.89 -14.32
C ASN A 216 3.26 10.30 -15.15
N ARG A 217 3.54 8.99 -15.01
CA ARG A 217 4.64 8.25 -15.65
C ARG A 217 6.03 8.86 -15.40
N CYS A 218 6.26 9.38 -14.18
CA CYS A 218 7.59 9.82 -13.77
C CYS A 218 8.58 8.64 -13.76
N ASP A 219 9.83 8.89 -14.15
CA ASP A 219 10.90 7.90 -14.01
C ASP A 219 11.39 7.88 -12.56
N THR A 220 11.05 6.83 -11.85
CA THR A 220 11.21 6.70 -10.40
C THR A 220 12.07 5.49 -10.02
N SER A 221 12.69 4.84 -11.00
CA SER A 221 13.54 3.68 -10.74
C SER A 221 14.68 3.51 -11.74
N ASP A 222 15.88 3.22 -11.24
CA ASP A 222 17.05 2.90 -12.04
C ASP A 222 17.41 1.41 -11.94
N MET A 223 17.76 0.81 -13.07
CA MET A 223 18.34 -0.55 -13.12
C MET A 223 19.86 -0.47 -13.27
N TYR A 224 20.58 -1.18 -12.40
CA TYR A 224 22.04 -1.26 -12.40
C TYR A 224 22.49 -2.64 -12.87
N ILE A 225 23.50 -2.65 -13.74
CA ILE A 225 24.17 -3.87 -14.18
C ILE A 225 25.33 -4.15 -13.23
N GLU A 226 25.17 -5.16 -12.39
CA GLU A 226 26.14 -5.59 -11.40
C GLU A 226 27.02 -6.69 -12.00
N ARG A 227 28.35 -6.56 -11.88
CA ARG A 227 29.30 -7.58 -12.34
C ARG A 227 29.84 -8.37 -11.17
N PHE A 228 29.52 -9.65 -11.11
CA PHE A 228 29.94 -10.53 -10.02
C PHE A 228 31.34 -11.08 -10.25
N ASP A 229 32.03 -11.40 -9.16
CA ASP A 229 33.31 -12.09 -9.26
C ASP A 229 33.09 -13.55 -9.70
N PRO A 230 33.71 -13.99 -10.81
CA PRO A 230 33.60 -15.38 -11.29
C PRO A 230 34.07 -16.40 -10.25
N ASP A 231 35.03 -16.03 -9.39
CA ASP A 231 35.61 -16.91 -8.38
C ASP A 231 34.89 -16.81 -7.02
N ASN A 232 34.04 -15.79 -6.81
CA ASN A 232 33.32 -15.59 -5.56
C ASN A 232 31.95 -14.90 -5.78
N PRO A 233 30.86 -15.66 -5.90
CA PRO A 233 29.54 -15.12 -6.20
C PRO A 233 28.92 -14.28 -5.06
N LEU A 234 29.61 -14.16 -3.92
CA LEU A 234 29.17 -13.32 -2.80
C LEU A 234 29.74 -11.89 -2.85
N ARG A 235 30.44 -11.53 -3.94
CA ARG A 235 30.92 -10.16 -4.15
C ARG A 235 30.73 -9.70 -5.60
N TYR A 236 30.55 -8.40 -5.74
CA TYR A 236 30.38 -7.70 -7.01
C TYR A 236 31.33 -6.53 -7.12
N ARG A 237 31.64 -6.16 -8.36
CA ARG A 237 32.53 -5.06 -8.70
C ARG A 237 31.81 -3.74 -8.42
N TYR A 238 32.39 -2.91 -7.56
CA TYR A 238 31.92 -1.55 -7.36
C TYR A 238 33.10 -0.59 -7.47
N GLN A 239 33.07 0.26 -8.51
CA GLN A 239 34.21 1.11 -8.87
C GLN A 239 35.51 0.30 -8.93
N ASP A 240 36.51 0.71 -8.13
CA ASP A 240 37.83 0.10 -8.09
C ASP A 240 38.01 -1.01 -7.05
N HIS A 241 36.96 -1.41 -6.32
CA HIS A 241 37.04 -2.52 -5.35
C HIS A 241 35.94 -3.60 -5.54
N TRP A 242 36.03 -4.67 -4.75
CA TRP A 242 35.01 -5.70 -4.63
C TRP A 242 34.17 -5.44 -3.38
N ARG A 243 32.85 -5.48 -3.50
CA ARG A 243 31.92 -5.29 -2.39
C ARG A 243 31.12 -6.57 -2.15
N LYS A 244 30.92 -6.93 -0.89
CA LYS A 244 30.06 -8.08 -0.53
C LYS A 244 28.60 -7.77 -0.82
N ILE A 245 27.85 -8.77 -1.28
CA ILE A 245 26.38 -8.69 -1.31
C ILE A 245 25.80 -8.82 0.10
N ASP A 246 24.58 -8.31 0.27
CA ASP A 246 23.73 -8.67 1.39
C ASP A 246 22.80 -9.79 0.91
N ALA A 247 22.96 -11.00 1.47
CA ALA A 247 22.23 -12.19 1.07
C ALA A 247 21.64 -12.89 2.29
N TRP A 248 20.41 -13.39 2.16
CA TRP A 248 19.70 -14.05 3.23
C TRP A 248 18.86 -15.22 2.70
N GLU A 249 18.76 -16.28 3.49
CA GLU A 249 17.84 -17.38 3.21
C GLU A 249 16.45 -17.02 3.74
N THR A 250 15.42 -17.31 2.95
CA THR A 250 14.02 -17.22 3.38
C THR A 250 13.31 -18.55 3.14
N THR A 251 12.34 -18.86 4.01
CA THR A 251 11.46 -20.02 3.85
C THR A 251 10.04 -19.56 3.53
N ILE A 252 9.55 -19.94 2.35
CA ILE A 252 8.17 -19.69 1.89
C ILE A 252 7.35 -20.93 2.17
N ARG A 253 6.13 -20.73 2.68
CA ARG A 253 5.14 -21.79 2.88
C ARG A 253 4.15 -21.74 1.73
N ILE A 254 3.89 -22.88 1.13
CA ILE A 254 3.08 -23.01 -0.08
C ILE A 254 1.95 -23.98 0.21
N LYS A 255 0.71 -23.53 0.02
CA LYS A 255 -0.46 -24.38 0.14
C LYS A 255 -0.48 -25.43 -0.97
N THR A 256 -0.72 -26.67 -0.58
CA THR A 256 -0.85 -27.84 -1.45
C THR A 256 -2.14 -28.58 -1.12
N GLY A 257 -2.50 -29.61 -1.90
CA GLY A 257 -3.69 -30.43 -1.63
C GLY A 257 -3.66 -31.11 -0.26
N ASP A 258 -2.46 -31.48 0.22
CA ASP A 258 -2.27 -32.28 1.44
C ASP A 258 -1.75 -31.46 2.64
N GLY A 259 -1.71 -30.12 2.55
CA GLY A 259 -1.20 -29.24 3.60
C GLY A 259 -0.25 -28.15 3.09
N MET A 260 0.83 -27.90 3.82
CA MET A 260 1.80 -26.83 3.50
C MET A 260 3.18 -27.40 3.15
N ARG A 261 3.68 -27.12 1.95
CA ARG A 261 5.08 -27.36 1.56
C ARG A 261 5.94 -26.18 2.01
N LYS A 262 7.18 -26.45 2.44
CA LYS A 262 8.18 -25.41 2.72
C LYS A 262 9.21 -25.36 1.59
N GLU A 263 9.53 -24.17 1.14
CA GLU A 263 10.47 -23.93 0.07
C GLU A 263 11.49 -22.88 0.50
N ARG A 264 12.78 -23.24 0.44
CA ARG A 264 13.88 -22.33 0.76
C ARG A 264 14.32 -21.59 -0.49
N ARG A 265 14.57 -20.30 -0.35
CA ARG A 265 15.05 -19.40 -1.39
C ARG A 265 16.19 -18.55 -0.82
N MET A 266 17.25 -18.38 -1.60
CA MET A 266 18.28 -17.39 -1.31
C MET A 266 17.87 -16.10 -2.00
N LEU A 267 17.79 -15.02 -1.24
CA LEU A 267 17.52 -13.68 -1.72
C LEU A 267 18.75 -12.82 -1.50
N ASP A 268 18.98 -11.86 -2.38
CA ASP A 268 20.14 -10.99 -2.27
C ASP A 268 19.89 -9.59 -2.83
N ARG A 269 20.71 -8.65 -2.36
CA ARG A 269 20.72 -7.27 -2.78
C ARG A 269 22.13 -6.70 -2.82
N THR A 270 22.31 -5.73 -3.71
CA THR A 270 23.48 -4.85 -3.66
C THR A 270 23.15 -3.61 -2.85
N HIS A 271 24.07 -2.66 -2.81
CA HIS A 271 23.80 -1.36 -2.21
C HIS A 271 22.87 -0.48 -3.04
N HIS A 272 22.70 -0.77 -4.34
CA HIS A 272 21.71 -0.11 -5.17
C HIS A 272 20.31 -0.60 -4.79
N GLY A 273 20.14 -1.92 -4.62
CA GLY A 273 18.89 -2.51 -4.10
C GLY A 273 18.78 -3.99 -4.44
N PRO A 274 17.56 -4.58 -4.39
CA PRO A 274 17.37 -6.00 -4.59
C PRO A 274 17.86 -6.42 -5.98
N ILE A 275 18.41 -7.63 -6.06
CA ILE A 275 18.79 -8.24 -7.34
C ILE A 275 17.56 -8.96 -7.88
N ILE A 276 17.16 -8.56 -9.09
CA ILE A 276 15.87 -8.95 -9.69
C ILE A 276 16.06 -9.95 -10.82
N GLY A 277 17.30 -10.17 -11.25
CA GLY A 277 17.65 -11.13 -12.28
C GLY A 277 19.16 -11.36 -12.37
N ARG A 278 19.54 -12.52 -12.89
CA ARG A 278 20.94 -12.91 -13.14
C ARG A 278 21.06 -13.56 -14.52
N ASN A 279 22.17 -13.29 -15.21
CA ASN A 279 22.55 -13.91 -16.47
C ASN A 279 24.08 -14.13 -16.49
N GLY A 280 24.50 -15.37 -16.21
CA GLY A 280 25.92 -15.70 -15.99
C GLY A 280 26.52 -14.89 -14.84
N GLU A 281 27.62 -14.19 -15.12
CA GLU A 281 28.33 -13.32 -14.16
C GLU A 281 27.69 -11.93 -13.98
N THR A 282 26.65 -11.64 -14.77
CA THR A 282 25.93 -10.36 -14.72
C THR A 282 24.68 -10.51 -13.87
N ALA A 283 24.40 -9.52 -13.02
CA ALA A 283 23.13 -9.40 -12.31
C ALA A 283 22.52 -8.02 -12.51
N TYR A 284 21.22 -7.92 -12.28
CA TYR A 284 20.46 -6.68 -12.43
C TYR A 284 19.89 -6.33 -11.07
N SER A 285 20.29 -5.19 -10.52
CA SER A 285 19.70 -4.65 -9.29
C SER A 285 18.87 -3.42 -9.63
N ILE A 286 17.93 -3.09 -8.75
CA ILE A 286 17.05 -1.94 -8.93
C ILE A 286 17.17 -0.98 -7.75
N ARG A 287 17.20 0.31 -8.04
CA ARG A 287 17.01 1.40 -7.07
C ARG A 287 15.68 2.06 -7.37
N MET A 288 14.80 2.16 -6.38
CA MET A 288 13.55 2.91 -6.51
C MET A 288 13.61 4.17 -5.66
N SER A 289 13.15 5.29 -6.23
CA SER A 289 12.94 6.51 -5.47
C SER A 289 11.85 6.27 -4.43
N ALA A 290 11.95 6.99 -3.31
CA ALA A 290 10.95 6.95 -2.26
C ALA A 290 10.69 5.54 -1.66
N TYR A 291 11.55 4.55 -1.94
CA TYR A 291 11.46 3.22 -1.32
C TYR A 291 11.66 3.27 0.21
N ASP A 292 12.47 4.23 0.67
CA ASP A 292 12.81 4.42 2.08
C ASP A 292 11.80 5.31 2.83
N ILE A 293 10.65 5.63 2.23
CA ILE A 293 9.60 6.41 2.91
C ILE A 293 9.17 5.70 4.18
N VAL A 294 9.11 6.50 5.23
CA VAL A 294 8.78 6.06 6.58
C VAL A 294 7.28 6.21 6.84
N ASP A 295 6.68 7.32 6.40
CA ASP A 295 5.32 7.71 6.76
C ASP A 295 4.53 8.22 5.55
N PRO A 296 3.99 7.32 4.71
CA PRO A 296 3.17 7.73 3.57
C PRO A 296 1.75 8.20 3.99
N ILE A 297 1.39 8.06 5.27
CA ILE A 297 0.01 8.19 5.75
C ILE A 297 -0.24 9.59 6.29
N THR A 298 0.72 10.16 7.04
CA THR A 298 0.62 11.53 7.57
C THR A 298 0.27 12.55 6.48
N PRO A 299 0.94 12.57 5.30
CA PRO A 299 0.61 13.52 4.25
C PRO A 299 -0.78 13.31 3.65
N LEU A 300 -1.22 12.05 3.49
CA LEU A 300 -2.55 11.69 2.98
C LEU A 300 -3.66 12.13 3.95
N LEU A 301 -3.52 11.86 5.25
CA LEU A 301 -4.43 12.39 6.28
C LEU A 301 -4.39 13.93 6.31
N GLY A 302 -3.21 14.51 6.10
CA GLY A 302 -3.01 15.93 5.97
C GLY A 302 -3.84 16.57 4.85
N LEU A 303 -4.05 15.88 3.71
CA LEU A 303 -4.94 16.36 2.65
C LEU A 303 -6.38 16.50 3.16
N ALA A 304 -6.91 15.48 3.85
CA ALA A 304 -8.25 15.53 4.42
C ALA A 304 -8.38 16.60 5.52
N ARG A 305 -7.35 16.78 6.36
CA ARG A 305 -7.33 17.78 7.44
C ARG A 305 -7.12 19.22 6.98
N ALA A 306 -6.73 19.45 5.72
CA ALA A 306 -6.29 20.77 5.27
C ALA A 306 -7.41 21.82 5.33
N GLY A 307 -7.32 22.77 6.26
CA GLY A 307 -8.29 23.87 6.37
C GLY A 307 -8.09 25.01 5.36
N SER A 308 -7.06 24.97 4.52
CA SER A 308 -6.76 26.00 3.51
C SER A 308 -5.94 25.44 2.35
N LEU A 309 -5.94 26.14 1.19
CA LEU A 309 -5.10 25.77 0.05
C LEU A 309 -3.60 25.75 0.39
N GLN A 310 -3.15 26.63 1.29
CA GLN A 310 -1.75 26.65 1.72
C GLN A 310 -1.39 25.42 2.55
N ALA A 311 -2.27 25.02 3.49
CA ALA A 311 -2.11 23.79 4.26
C ALA A 311 -2.16 22.56 3.34
N PHE A 312 -3.10 22.53 2.40
CA PHE A 312 -3.22 21.47 1.40
C PHE A 312 -1.93 21.33 0.57
N LYS A 313 -1.42 22.44 0.01
CA LYS A 313 -0.16 22.44 -0.74
C LYS A 313 1.04 22.00 0.10
N LYS A 314 1.08 22.35 1.38
CA LYS A 314 2.14 21.90 2.29
C LYS A 314 2.13 20.37 2.43
N MET A 315 0.96 19.78 2.58
CA MET A 315 0.82 18.31 2.64
C MET A 315 1.11 17.66 1.30
N LEU A 316 0.72 18.29 0.18
CA LEU A 316 1.07 17.84 -1.18
C LEU A 316 2.57 17.81 -1.44
N VAL A 317 3.34 18.77 -0.93
CA VAL A 317 4.81 18.74 -1.05
C VAL A 317 5.44 17.66 -0.17
N SER A 318 4.78 17.31 0.94
CA SER A 318 5.19 16.20 1.82
C SER A 318 4.66 14.84 1.38
N LEU A 319 3.81 14.79 0.36
CA LEU A 319 3.37 13.55 -0.26
C LEU A 319 4.54 13.02 -1.06
N ASP A 320 5.30 12.12 -0.44
CA ASP A 320 6.32 11.34 -1.11
C ASP A 320 5.68 10.26 -2.03
N ILE A 321 4.57 10.55 -2.70
CA ILE A 321 3.99 9.65 -3.71
C ILE A 321 4.77 9.89 -5.02
N PRO A 322 5.48 8.90 -5.57
CA PRO A 322 6.22 9.06 -6.82
C PRO A 322 5.33 9.36 -8.03
#